data_AF-A0AAV3AH00-F1
#
_entry.id   AF-A0AAV3AH00-F1
#
_cell.length_a   1.000
_cell.length_b   1.000
_cell.length_c   1.000
_cell.angle_alpha   90.00
_cell.angle_beta   90.00
_cell.angle_gamma   90.00
#
_symmetry.space_group_name_H-M   'P 1'
#
loop_
_entity.id
_entity.type
_entity.pdbx_description
1 polymer ?
#
loop_
_entity_poly.entity_id
_entity_poly.type
_entity_poly.pdbx_seq_one_letter_code
_entity_poly.pdbx_strand_id
1 'polypeptide(L)'
;MSELQVTVVSIFLISILSASTAGAEKSCPQLKVEREILKNGFHRDLVTRVHVQGFTEQVDSCRILLNETIPSGLFMDPYQISSLQEHNHVEVIMPSFVDVEAPEYLSKEHTALVYMKPDEACKHCYISIVPVHARYHRPSAEAPEVSILVGSPQLLIRCSKGDAIVVLYWV
;
A
#
# COMPACT_ATOMS: atom_id res chain seq x y z
N MET A 1 -27.92 3.00 10.47
CA MET A 1 -26.87 2.35 9.67
C MET A 1 -26.35 3.41 8.72
N SER A 2 -25.42 4.24 9.20
CA SER A 2 -24.81 5.32 8.42
C SER A 2 -23.76 4.72 7.49
N GLU A 3 -23.85 5.07 6.21
CA GLU A 3 -22.85 4.71 5.22
C GLU A 3 -21.55 5.49 5.49
N LEU A 4 -20.43 4.78 5.52
CA LEU A 4 -19.10 5.39 5.48
C LEU A 4 -18.97 6.07 4.10
N GLN A 5 -18.99 7.40 4.07
CA GLN A 5 -18.59 8.13 2.87
C GLN A 5 -17.08 8.16 2.79
N VAL A 6 -16.52 7.37 1.87
CA VAL A 6 -15.10 7.41 1.50
C VAL A 6 -14.94 8.40 0.36
N THR A 7 -14.50 9.61 0.68
CA THR A 7 -14.16 10.63 -0.31
C THR A 7 -12.72 10.40 -0.78
N VAL A 8 -12.56 9.82 -1.97
CA VAL A 8 -11.24 9.72 -2.63
C VAL A 8 -10.97 11.04 -3.34
N VAL A 9 -10.11 11.88 -2.77
CA VAL A 9 -9.61 13.10 -3.44
C VAL A 9 -8.10 13.01 -3.55
N SER A 10 -7.60 12.77 -4.76
CA SER A 10 -6.57 13.62 -5.40
C SER A 10 -6.05 13.00 -6.69
N ILE A 11 -6.22 13.74 -7.78
CA ILE A 11 -5.49 13.52 -9.04
C ILE A 11 -4.39 14.58 -9.07
N PHE A 12 -3.12 14.18 -8.95
CA PHE A 12 -1.97 15.06 -9.19
C PHE A 12 -0.99 14.41 -10.17
N LEU A 13 -0.69 15.15 -11.24
CA LEU A 13 0.40 14.86 -12.17
C LEU A 13 1.67 15.52 -11.61
N ILE A 14 2.68 14.72 -11.27
CA ILE A 14 3.99 15.22 -10.81
C ILE A 14 4.98 15.14 -11.97
N SER A 15 5.66 16.26 -12.27
CA SER A 15 6.81 16.34 -13.17
C SER A 15 8.11 16.35 -12.36
N ILE A 16 9.07 15.48 -12.73
CA ILE A 16 10.35 15.31 -12.04
C ILE A 16 11.43 16.19 -12.70
N LEU A 17 12.16 16.99 -11.92
CA LEU A 17 13.41 17.62 -12.35
C LEU A 17 14.55 16.61 -12.23
N SER A 18 15.26 16.33 -13.32
CA SER A 18 16.48 15.53 -13.34
C SER A 18 17.70 16.41 -13.64
N ALA A 19 18.76 16.24 -12.84
CA ALA A 19 20.08 16.80 -13.15
C ALA A 19 20.75 15.91 -14.20
N SER A 20 20.90 16.43 -15.42
CA SER A 20 21.41 15.70 -16.57
C SER A 20 22.94 15.75 -16.64
N THR A 21 23.57 14.57 -16.64
CA THR A 21 24.88 14.35 -17.26
C THR A 21 24.68 13.39 -18.43
N ALA A 22 25.17 13.77 -19.60
CA ALA A 22 24.87 13.20 -20.91
C ALA A 22 24.80 11.67 -20.96
N GLY A 23 23.65 11.14 -21.41
CA GLY A 23 23.43 9.73 -21.72
C GLY A 23 21.94 9.38 -21.68
N ALA A 24 21.34 9.14 -22.86
CA ALA A 24 19.98 8.65 -23.13
C ALA A 24 18.88 9.11 -22.14
N GLU A 25 18.00 9.99 -22.60
CA GLU A 25 16.79 10.43 -21.89
C GLU A 25 15.89 9.22 -21.55
N LYS A 26 16.12 8.61 -20.38
CA LYS A 26 15.27 7.52 -19.88
C LYS A 26 14.00 8.15 -19.34
N SER A 27 12.92 8.07 -20.11
CA SER A 27 11.58 8.45 -19.66
C SER A 27 11.23 7.70 -18.37
N CYS A 28 10.85 8.45 -17.32
CA CYS A 28 10.43 7.87 -16.06
C CYS A 28 9.07 7.15 -16.24
N PRO A 29 8.85 6.00 -15.57
CA PRO A 29 7.56 5.33 -15.63
C PRO A 29 6.48 6.26 -15.06
N GLN A 30 5.35 6.34 -15.74
CA GLN A 30 4.16 6.94 -15.15
C GLN A 30 3.43 5.87 -14.36
N LEU A 31 3.28 6.09 -13.05
CA LEU A 31 2.59 5.17 -12.16
C LEU A 31 1.27 5.80 -11.71
N LYS A 32 0.19 5.02 -11.80
CA LYS A 32 -1.09 5.36 -11.16
C LYS A 32 -1.34 4.39 -10.02
N VAL A 33 -1.54 4.93 -8.82
CA VAL A 33 -1.85 4.14 -7.63
C VAL A 33 -3.30 4.39 -7.24
N GLU A 34 -4.07 3.32 -7.11
CA GLU A 34 -5.45 3.35 -6.64
C GLU A 34 -5.54 2.54 -5.35
N ARG A 35 -6.28 3.05 -4.37
CA ARG A 35 -6.39 2.41 -3.06
C ARG A 35 -7.83 2.42 -2.59
N GLU A 36 -8.22 1.33 -1.96
CA GLU A 36 -9.57 1.12 -1.46
C GLU A 36 -9.54 0.35 -0.13
N ILE A 37 -10.48 0.66 0.76
CA ILE A 37 -10.74 -0.12 1.97
C ILE A 37 -12.08 -0.84 1.77
N LEU A 38 -12.04 -2.16 1.68
CA LEU A 38 -13.21 -3.01 1.52
C LEU A 38 -13.66 -3.62 2.85
N LYS A 39 -14.87 -4.21 2.82
CA LYS A 39 -15.59 -4.80 3.95
C LYS A 39 -16.04 -3.77 5.01
N ASN A 40 -16.84 -4.25 5.96
CA ASN A 40 -17.40 -3.47 7.07
C ASN A 40 -16.91 -4.03 8.41
N GLY A 41 -17.03 -3.23 9.48
CA GLY A 41 -16.64 -3.63 10.84
C GLY A 41 -15.17 -3.33 11.16
N PHE A 42 -14.57 -4.13 12.04
CA PHE A 42 -13.18 -3.91 12.48
C PHE A 42 -12.16 -4.63 11.59
N HIS A 43 -12.55 -5.71 10.91
CA HIS A 43 -11.70 -6.43 9.96
C HIS A 43 -12.00 -5.97 8.52
N ARG A 44 -11.00 -5.39 7.86
CA ARG A 44 -11.09 -4.78 6.53
C ARG A 44 -10.02 -5.32 5.61
N ASP A 45 -10.20 -5.12 4.31
CA ASP A 45 -9.15 -5.37 3.33
C ASP A 45 -8.66 -4.05 2.77
N LEU A 46 -7.34 -3.81 2.83
CA LEU A 46 -6.67 -2.74 2.12
C LEU A 46 -6.28 -3.25 0.74
N VAL A 47 -6.94 -2.73 -0.29
CA VAL A 47 -6.66 -3.03 -1.69
C VAL A 47 -5.80 -1.91 -2.26
N THR A 48 -4.67 -2.26 -2.85
CA THR A 48 -3.82 -1.32 -3.58
C THR A 48 -3.61 -1.86 -5.00
N ARG A 49 -3.93 -1.03 -6.01
CA ARG A 49 -3.66 -1.30 -7.43
C ARG A 49 -2.64 -0.31 -7.95
N VAL A 50 -1.69 -0.81 -8.73
CA VAL A 50 -0.65 -0.01 -9.37
C VAL A 50 -0.69 -0.29 -10.86
N HIS A 51 -0.92 0.76 -11.65
CA HIS A 51 -0.85 0.70 -13.10
C HIS A 51 0.46 1.32 -13.55
N VAL A 52 1.27 0.54 -14.29
CA VAL A 52 2.55 1.00 -14.85
C VAL A 52 2.35 1.39 -16.31
N GLN A 53 2.61 2.65 -16.65
CA GLN A 53 2.54 3.17 -18.01
C GLN A 53 3.93 3.61 -18.50
N GLY A 54 4.18 3.45 -19.81
CA GLY A 54 5.42 3.90 -20.48
C GLY A 54 6.55 2.87 -20.56
N PHE A 55 6.42 1.71 -19.92
CA PHE A 55 7.34 0.58 -20.06
C PHE A 55 6.63 -0.53 -20.84
N THR A 56 6.84 -0.65 -22.15
CA THR A 56 6.07 -1.63 -22.96
C THR A 56 6.75 -2.99 -23.11
N GLU A 57 8.03 -3.13 -22.76
CA GLU A 57 8.76 -4.40 -22.96
C GLU A 57 9.48 -4.95 -21.71
N GLN A 58 9.44 -4.25 -20.57
CA GLN A 58 10.19 -4.65 -19.36
C GLN A 58 9.34 -4.92 -18.12
N VAL A 59 8.06 -4.51 -18.11
CA VAL A 59 7.18 -4.59 -16.93
C VAL A 59 6.92 -6.04 -16.51
N ASP A 60 6.75 -6.95 -17.46
CA ASP A 60 6.47 -8.36 -17.18
C ASP A 60 7.55 -9.06 -16.34
N SER A 61 8.74 -8.45 -16.24
CA SER A 61 9.87 -8.95 -15.44
C SER A 61 10.15 -8.15 -14.16
N CYS A 62 9.23 -7.24 -13.79
CA CYS A 62 9.36 -6.40 -12.62
C CYS A 62 8.60 -6.98 -11.42
N ARG A 63 9.24 -6.93 -10.24
CA ARG A 63 8.58 -7.11 -8.94
C ARG A 63 8.30 -5.74 -8.34
N ILE A 64 7.07 -5.56 -7.85
CA ILE A 64 6.65 -4.34 -7.14
C ILE A 64 6.45 -4.68 -5.67
N LEU A 65 7.00 -3.82 -4.82
CA LEU A 65 6.92 -3.88 -3.37
C LEU A 65 6.34 -2.57 -2.86
N LEU A 66 5.35 -2.66 -1.99
CA LEU A 66 4.83 -1.54 -1.23
C LEU A 66 5.54 -1.51 0.12
N ASN A 67 6.08 -0.37 0.50
CA ASN A 67 6.47 -0.08 1.87
C ASN A 67 5.30 0.67 2.53
N GLU A 68 4.45 -0.09 3.21
CA GLU A 68 3.25 0.40 3.88
C GLU A 68 3.59 0.89 5.29
N THR A 69 3.09 2.08 5.62
CA THR A 69 3.06 2.58 6.99
C THR A 69 1.64 2.46 7.50
N ILE A 70 1.42 1.54 8.44
CA ILE A 70 0.12 1.26 9.02
C ILE A 70 -0.05 2.13 10.28
N PRO A 71 -1.04 3.04 10.31
CA PRO A 71 -1.21 3.99 11.41
C PRO A 71 -1.59 3.28 12.71
N SER A 72 -1.40 3.94 13.87
CA SER A 72 -1.72 3.41 15.20
C SER A 72 -3.16 2.89 15.32
N GLY A 73 -4.11 3.46 14.58
CA GLY A 73 -5.51 3.02 14.58
C GLY A 73 -5.78 1.69 13.87
N LEU A 74 -4.82 1.17 13.10
CA LEU A 74 -4.93 -0.09 12.36
C LEU A 74 -3.80 -1.06 12.71
N PHE A 75 -3.98 -2.34 12.35
CA PHE A 75 -2.88 -3.30 12.31
C PHE A 75 -3.10 -4.45 11.34
N MET A 76 -2.00 -5.01 10.85
CA MET A 76 -2.02 -6.32 10.20
C MET A 76 -1.82 -7.39 11.28
N ASP A 77 -2.71 -8.37 11.35
CA ASP A 77 -2.55 -9.50 12.28
C ASP A 77 -1.46 -10.45 11.75
N PRO A 78 -0.31 -10.60 12.45
CA PRO A 78 0.79 -11.44 11.97
C PRO A 78 0.42 -12.92 11.83
N TYR A 79 -0.54 -13.41 12.62
CA TYR A 79 -1.01 -14.80 12.54
C TYR A 79 -1.88 -15.01 11.31
N GLN A 80 -2.78 -14.06 11.03
CA GLN A 80 -3.59 -14.09 9.80
C GLN A 80 -2.71 -13.97 8.56
N ILE A 81 -1.74 -13.05 8.56
CA ILE A 81 -0.78 -12.89 7.47
C ILE A 81 0.00 -14.18 7.24
N SER A 82 0.51 -14.81 8.29
CA SER A 82 1.23 -16.09 8.18
C SER A 82 0.36 -17.18 7.54
N SER A 83 -0.89 -17.32 8.00
CA SER A 83 -1.86 -18.26 7.43
C SER A 83 -2.13 -18.00 5.93
N LEU A 84 -2.27 -16.73 5.54
CA LEU A 84 -2.45 -16.37 4.13
C LEU A 84 -1.21 -16.62 3.28
N GLN A 85 0.00 -16.45 3.85
CA GLN A 85 1.26 -16.73 3.17
C GLN A 85 1.44 -18.23 2.92
N GLU A 86 1.08 -19.09 3.87
CA GLU A 86 1.12 -20.56 3.70
C GLU A 86 0.27 -21.04 2.52
N HIS A 87 -0.82 -20.32 2.23
CA HIS A 87 -1.73 -20.60 1.11
C HIS A 87 -1.43 -19.76 -0.15
N ASN A 88 -0.26 -19.09 -0.19
CA ASN A 88 0.17 -18.22 -1.29
C ASN A 88 -0.86 -17.13 -1.65
N HIS A 89 -1.67 -16.64 -0.71
CA HIS A 89 -2.62 -15.56 -0.96
C HIS A 89 -1.96 -14.19 -0.90
N VAL A 90 -1.04 -13.98 0.04
CA VAL A 90 -0.28 -12.74 0.22
C VAL A 90 1.22 -13.03 0.34
N GLU A 91 2.07 -12.02 0.14
CA GLU A 91 3.51 -12.08 0.44
C GLU A 91 3.88 -10.79 1.17
N VAL A 92 3.98 -10.85 2.50
CA VAL A 92 4.17 -9.68 3.37
C VAL A 92 5.31 -9.94 4.35
N ILE A 93 6.14 -8.93 4.59
CA ILE A 93 7.18 -8.94 5.62
C ILE A 93 6.84 -7.86 6.64
N MET A 94 6.72 -8.23 7.91
CA MET A 94 6.48 -7.31 9.02
C MET A 94 7.73 -7.24 9.90
N PRO A 95 8.57 -6.19 9.76
CA PRO A 95 9.85 -6.11 10.47
C PRO A 95 9.71 -5.91 11.98
N SER A 96 8.58 -5.35 12.42
CA SER A 96 8.30 -5.03 13.82
C SER A 96 7.25 -5.96 14.40
N PHE A 97 7.39 -6.27 15.68
CA PHE A 97 6.35 -6.94 16.45
C PHE A 97 5.08 -6.10 16.51
N VAL A 98 3.92 -6.76 16.39
CA VAL A 98 2.60 -6.14 16.48
C VAL A 98 1.85 -6.80 17.63
N ASP A 99 1.58 -6.02 18.67
CA ASP A 99 0.65 -6.40 19.72
C ASP A 99 -0.77 -6.31 19.16
N VAL A 100 -1.47 -7.43 19.03
CA VAL A 100 -2.83 -7.49 18.45
C VAL A 100 -3.91 -7.09 19.46
N GLU A 101 -3.59 -7.03 20.75
CA GLU A 101 -4.54 -6.72 21.82
C GLU A 101 -4.47 -5.24 22.25
N ALA A 102 -3.34 -4.57 21.96
CA ALA A 102 -3.17 -3.17 22.31
C ALA A 102 -4.23 -2.25 21.66
N PRO A 103 -4.84 -1.31 22.40
CA PRO A 103 -5.70 -0.28 21.82
C PRO A 103 -4.86 0.78 21.08
N GLU A 104 -5.53 1.62 20.28
CA GLU A 104 -4.89 2.65 19.44
C GLU A 104 -3.96 3.56 20.27
N TYR A 105 -4.42 4.07 21.41
CA TYR A 105 -3.69 5.05 22.22
C TYR A 105 -2.45 4.50 22.96
N LEU A 106 -2.23 3.18 22.91
CA LEU A 106 -1.00 2.52 23.37
C LEU A 106 -0.17 1.96 22.22
N SER A 107 -0.72 1.97 21.01
CA SER A 107 -0.10 1.44 19.81
C SER A 107 0.71 2.51 19.11
N LYS A 108 1.70 2.07 18.34
CA LYS A 108 2.45 2.90 17.41
C LYS A 108 2.13 2.46 15.98
N GLU A 109 2.41 3.33 15.02
CA GLU A 109 2.46 2.91 13.64
C GLU A 109 3.53 1.81 13.45
N HIS A 110 3.31 0.94 12.47
CA HIS A 110 4.27 -0.10 12.08
C HIS A 110 4.37 -0.22 10.57
N THR A 111 5.47 -0.81 10.13
CA THR A 111 5.76 -0.98 8.71
C THR A 111 5.44 -2.39 8.25
N ALA A 112 4.92 -2.50 7.03
CA ALA A 112 4.76 -3.77 6.33
C ALA A 112 5.29 -3.66 4.89
N LEU A 113 6.16 -4.57 4.48
CA LEU A 113 6.61 -4.68 3.10
C LEU A 113 5.72 -5.68 2.38
N VAL A 114 4.91 -5.20 1.44
CA VAL A 114 3.87 -5.99 0.77
C VAL A 114 4.24 -6.18 -0.70
N TYR A 115 4.53 -7.42 -1.10
CA TYR A 115 4.78 -7.74 -2.51
C TYR A 115 3.46 -7.80 -3.27
N MET A 116 3.43 -7.14 -4.41
CA MET A 116 2.26 -7.13 -5.28
C MET A 116 2.33 -8.27 -6.30
N LYS A 117 1.15 -8.76 -6.71
CA LYS A 117 1.02 -9.74 -7.78
C LYS A 117 0.52 -9.06 -9.05
N PRO A 118 0.83 -9.60 -10.24
CA PRO A 118 0.17 -9.16 -11.46
C PRO A 118 -1.35 -9.27 -11.32
N ASP A 119 -2.08 -8.23 -11.76
CA ASP A 119 -3.53 -8.23 -11.79
C ASP A 119 -4.00 -8.79 -13.14
N GLU A 120 -4.70 -9.92 -13.11
CA GLU A 120 -5.20 -10.58 -14.33
C GLU A 120 -6.24 -9.74 -15.08
N ALA A 121 -6.87 -8.76 -14.41
CA ALA A 121 -7.89 -7.92 -15.01
C ALA A 121 -7.33 -6.88 -16.00
N CYS A 122 -6.04 -6.54 -15.93
CA CYS A 122 -5.42 -5.61 -16.88
C CYS A 122 -3.90 -5.80 -17.07
N LYS A 123 -3.41 -5.49 -18.27
CA LYS A 123 -1.97 -5.56 -18.57
C LYS A 123 -1.18 -4.49 -17.81
N HIS A 124 0.02 -4.86 -17.35
CA HIS A 124 0.92 -3.99 -16.59
C HIS A 124 0.30 -3.43 -15.30
N CYS A 125 -0.67 -4.15 -14.76
CA CYS A 125 -1.32 -3.86 -13.50
C CYS A 125 -0.83 -4.81 -12.43
N TYR A 126 -0.72 -4.30 -11.22
CA TYR A 126 -0.38 -5.08 -10.05
C TYR A 126 -1.40 -4.80 -8.97
N ILE A 127 -1.75 -5.83 -8.22
CA ILE A 127 -2.69 -5.76 -7.12
C ILE A 127 -2.09 -6.38 -5.87
N SER A 128 -2.42 -5.76 -4.74
CA SER A 128 -2.29 -6.35 -3.42
C SER A 128 -3.59 -6.18 -2.65
N ILE A 129 -3.96 -7.22 -1.92
CA ILE A 129 -5.09 -7.23 -0.97
C ILE A 129 -4.54 -7.76 0.34
N VAL A 130 -4.46 -6.91 1.36
CA VAL A 130 -3.96 -7.28 2.68
C VAL A 130 -5.00 -6.99 3.76
N PRO A 131 -5.24 -7.93 4.69
CA PRO A 131 -6.18 -7.69 5.78
C PRO A 131 -5.59 -6.69 6.78
N VAL A 132 -6.43 -5.74 7.21
CA VAL A 132 -6.14 -4.81 8.29
C VAL A 132 -7.28 -4.80 9.30
N HIS A 133 -6.93 -4.58 10.56
CA HIS A 133 -7.86 -4.58 11.68
C HIS A 133 -7.83 -3.21 12.36
N ALA A 134 -9.00 -2.64 12.59
CA ALA A 134 -9.13 -1.44 13.39
C ALA A 134 -8.87 -1.75 14.87
N ARG A 135 -8.15 -0.85 15.53
CA ARG A 135 -7.95 -0.91 16.98
C ARG A 135 -9.08 -0.20 17.72
N TYR A 136 -9.30 -0.61 18.95
CA TYR A 136 -10.16 0.15 19.85
C TYR A 136 -9.55 1.52 20.14
N HIS A 137 -10.34 2.57 19.96
CA HIS A 137 -9.97 3.94 20.29
C HIS A 137 -10.53 4.30 21.67
N ARG A 138 -10.06 5.41 22.24
CA ARG A 138 -10.64 5.89 23.51
C ARG A 138 -12.12 6.23 23.32
N PRO A 139 -12.98 5.88 24.29
CA PRO A 139 -14.32 6.42 24.32
C PRO A 139 -14.28 7.96 24.30
N SER A 140 -15.18 8.58 23.53
CA SER A 140 -15.34 10.03 23.47
C SER A 140 -16.80 10.36 23.72
N ALA A 141 -17.06 11.44 24.47
CA ALA A 141 -18.39 11.99 24.64
C ALA A 141 -18.75 12.97 23.52
N GLU A 142 -17.74 13.46 22.80
CA GLU A 142 -17.81 14.52 21.81
C GLU A 142 -18.01 13.96 20.39
N ALA A 143 -17.40 12.82 20.08
CA ALA A 143 -17.44 12.20 18.76
C ALA A 143 -17.86 10.72 18.87
N PRO A 144 -18.92 10.30 18.15
CA PRO A 144 -19.36 8.90 18.14
C PRO A 144 -18.46 8.01 17.28
N GLU A 145 -17.65 8.59 16.40
CA GLU A 145 -16.83 7.90 15.41
C GLU A 145 -15.47 8.58 15.27
N VAL A 146 -14.48 7.83 14.79
CA VAL A 146 -13.13 8.31 14.51
C VAL A 146 -12.72 7.90 13.11
N SER A 147 -12.10 8.83 12.39
CA SER A 147 -11.54 8.58 11.06
C SER A 147 -10.06 8.22 11.19
N ILE A 148 -9.66 7.13 10.56
CA ILE A 148 -8.26 6.71 10.49
C ILE A 148 -7.75 7.00 9.09
N LEU A 149 -6.72 7.82 8.97
CA LEU A 149 -6.09 8.14 7.69
C LEU A 149 -5.04 7.09 7.35
N VAL A 150 -5.20 6.43 6.21
CA VAL A 150 -4.19 5.51 5.65
C VAL A 150 -3.37 6.27 4.61
N GLY A 151 -2.12 6.60 4.96
CA GLY A 151 -1.21 7.33 4.07
C GLY A 151 -0.76 6.50 2.88
N SER A 152 -0.37 7.16 1.78
CA SER A 152 0.15 6.49 0.57
C SER A 152 1.41 5.66 0.87
N PRO A 153 1.57 4.48 0.26
CA PRO A 153 2.77 3.68 0.44
C PRO A 153 3.92 4.26 -0.37
N GLN A 154 5.14 3.91 0.01
CA GLN A 154 6.28 4.08 -0.89
C GLN A 154 6.32 2.87 -1.84
N LEU A 155 6.48 3.15 -3.12
CA LEU A 155 6.61 2.11 -4.14
C LEU A 155 8.09 1.83 -4.40
N LEU A 156 8.43 0.54 -4.42
CA LEU A 156 9.74 0.05 -4.85
C LEU A 156 9.53 -0.92 -6.01
N ILE A 157 10.21 -0.65 -7.12
CA ILE A 157 10.15 -1.49 -8.32
C ILE A 157 11.53 -2.05 -8.59
N ARG A 158 11.61 -3.35 -8.86
CA ARG A 158 12.84 -4.02 -9.29
C ARG A 158 12.58 -4.83 -10.55
N CYS A 159 13.28 -4.50 -11.64
CA CYS A 159 13.14 -5.19 -12.92
C CYS A 159 14.42 -5.97 -13.27
N SER A 160 14.28 -7.12 -13.92
CA SER A 160 15.41 -8.04 -14.20
C SER A 160 16.46 -7.53 -15.19
N LYS A 161 16.14 -6.51 -16.01
CA LYS A 161 17.02 -5.98 -17.08
C LYS A 161 17.41 -4.50 -16.91
N GLY A 162 17.27 -3.95 -15.71
CA GLY A 162 17.72 -2.60 -15.39
C GLY A 162 17.66 -2.32 -13.90
N ASP A 163 18.81 -2.02 -13.30
CA ASP A 163 19.00 -1.77 -11.87
C ASP A 163 18.43 -0.43 -11.40
N ALA A 164 17.19 -0.10 -11.75
CA ALA A 164 16.53 1.11 -11.28
C ALA A 164 15.60 0.75 -10.10
N ILE A 165 16.07 0.99 -8.88
CA ILE A 165 15.16 1.13 -7.73
C ILE A 165 14.53 2.51 -7.85
N VAL A 166 13.29 2.56 -8.32
CA VAL A 166 12.50 3.80 -8.29
C VAL A 166 11.80 3.84 -6.94
N VAL A 167 12.21 4.78 -6.07
CA VAL A 167 11.50 5.11 -4.83
C VAL A 167 10.67 6.35 -5.12
N LEU A 168 9.35 6.20 -5.15
CA LEU A 168 8.45 7.34 -5.26
C LEU A 168 8.00 7.75 -3.87
N TYR A 169 8.35 8.98 -3.49
CA TYR A 169 7.78 9.67 -2.34
C TYR A 169 6.59 10.50 -2.82
N TRP A 170 5.46 10.36 -2.17
CA TRP A 170 4.32 11.27 -2.34
C TRP A 170 4.42 12.33 -1.22
N VAL A 171 4.44 13.60 -1.60
CA VAL A 171 4.30 14.76 -0.70
C VAL A 171 2.85 15.21 -0.71
#